data_AF-A0A819TNZ8-F1
#
_entry.id   AF-A0A819TNZ8-F1
#
_cell.length_a   1.000
_cell.length_b   1.000
_cell.length_c   1.000
_cell.angle_alpha   90.00
_cell.angle_beta   90.00
_cell.angle_gamma   90.00
#
_symmetry.space_group_name_H-M   'P 1'
#
loop_
_entity.id
_entity.type
_entity.pdbx_description
1 polymer ?
#
loop_
_entity_poly.entity_id
_entity_poly.type
_entity_poly.pdbx_seq_one_letter_code
_entity_poly.pdbx_strand_id
1 'polypeptide(L)'
;MAFINRKTTKNILKLITTQVIIIIAVICYIVFYHHKPLNISVSEYNKTLNLSKNHNLSIKWNNHPRGVIVTLIGSTNTSVVRVINMIHSVKQFHSVKENFHYPFLIFHDQGLTLSKRQYILSCTNYTNRKINILFILLDYQTNAQISPNSTQRPSIGYRLMCRFWSYDVFYHPAIHNQQYDYLMRMDDDSYFLDKTKLDLFEYIHKQKLDYIYRSLYTDTCQALFSI
;
A
#
# COMPACT_ATOMS: atom_id res chain seq x y z
N MET A 1 18.59 -60.28 -1.68
CA MET A 1 18.64 -59.01 -0.92
C MET A 1 19.58 -58.06 -1.65
N ALA A 2 19.06 -56.97 -2.22
CA ALA A 2 19.89 -55.97 -2.91
C ALA A 2 20.32 -54.88 -1.92
N PHE A 3 21.62 -54.77 -1.66
CA PHE A 3 22.19 -53.69 -0.86
C PHE A 3 22.31 -52.43 -1.72
N ILE A 4 21.39 -51.48 -1.54
CA ILE A 4 21.49 -50.16 -2.16
C ILE A 4 22.62 -49.39 -1.45
N ASN A 5 23.66 -49.04 -2.20
CA ASN A 5 24.82 -48.31 -1.71
C ASN A 5 24.42 -46.90 -1.25
N ARG A 6 24.58 -46.64 0.06
CA ARG A 6 24.29 -45.35 0.73
C ARG A 6 24.98 -44.14 0.10
N LYS A 7 26.10 -44.34 -0.61
CA LYS A 7 26.83 -43.25 -1.27
C LYS A 7 26.10 -42.76 -2.52
N THR A 8 25.47 -43.68 -3.26
CA THR A 8 24.72 -43.37 -4.48
C THR A 8 23.43 -42.62 -4.15
N THR A 9 22.73 -42.99 -3.07
CA THR A 9 21.49 -42.32 -2.66
C THR A 9 21.72 -40.86 -2.20
N LYS A 10 22.84 -40.57 -1.51
CA LYS A 10 23.19 -39.19 -1.14
C LYS A 10 23.47 -38.30 -2.34
N ASN A 11 24.14 -38.81 -3.36
CA ASN A 11 24.44 -38.04 -4.58
C ASN A 11 23.18 -37.75 -5.39
N ILE A 12 22.27 -38.73 -5.50
CA ILE A 12 20.97 -38.55 -6.17
C ILE A 12 20.14 -37.50 -5.45
N LEU A 13 20.07 -37.56 -4.11
CA LEU A 13 19.31 -36.57 -3.33
C LEU A 13 19.85 -35.15 -3.50
N LYS A 14 21.18 -34.97 -3.52
CA LYS A 14 21.82 -33.66 -3.73
C LYS A 14 21.58 -33.11 -5.14
N LEU A 15 21.52 -33.98 -6.15
CA LEU A 15 21.21 -33.58 -7.53
C LEU A 15 19.75 -33.11 -7.65
N ILE A 16 18.82 -33.85 -7.03
CA ILE A 16 17.39 -33.49 -7.01
C ILE A 16 17.17 -32.15 -6.31
N THR A 17 17.77 -31.94 -5.13
CA THR A 17 17.60 -30.66 -4.41
C THR A 17 18.16 -29.48 -5.20
N THR A 18 19.30 -29.65 -5.87
CA THR A 18 19.90 -28.59 -6.70
C THR A 18 19.01 -28.27 -7.91
N GLN A 19 18.48 -29.28 -8.60
CA GLN A 19 17.58 -29.05 -9.74
C GLN A 19 16.27 -28.38 -9.33
N VAL A 20 15.69 -28.78 -8.20
CA VAL A 20 14.46 -28.15 -7.67
C VAL A 20 14.70 -26.68 -7.33
N ILE A 21 15.83 -26.34 -6.70
CA ILE A 21 16.18 -24.95 -6.39
C ILE A 21 16.33 -24.12 -7.68
N ILE A 22 16.96 -24.66 -8.72
CA ILE A 22 17.11 -23.96 -10.01
C ILE A 22 15.75 -23.73 -10.66
N ILE A 23 14.87 -24.74 -10.67
CA ILE A 23 13.53 -24.60 -11.25
C ILE A 23 12.72 -23.52 -10.52
N ILE A 24 12.75 -23.52 -9.18
CA ILE A 24 12.06 -22.49 -8.38
C ILE A 24 12.64 -21.10 -8.69
N ALA A 25 13.97 -20.96 -8.76
CA ALA A 25 14.61 -19.69 -9.08
C ALA A 25 14.25 -19.18 -10.49
N VAL A 26 14.17 -20.07 -11.49
CA VAL A 26 13.77 -19.73 -12.86
C VAL A 26 12.30 -19.33 -12.91
N ILE A 27 11.40 -20.05 -12.21
CA ILE A 27 9.98 -19.68 -12.14
C ILE A 27 9.83 -18.31 -11.48
N CYS A 28 10.50 -18.08 -10.34
CA CYS A 28 10.50 -16.76 -9.71
C CYS A 28 11.04 -15.69 -10.65
N TYR A 29 12.17 -15.93 -11.32
CA TYR A 29 12.73 -14.99 -12.29
C TYR A 29 11.74 -14.67 -13.40
N ILE A 30 11.11 -15.67 -14.03
CA ILE A 30 10.12 -15.48 -15.10
C ILE A 30 8.92 -14.67 -14.60
N VAL A 31 8.38 -15.00 -13.42
CA VAL A 31 7.24 -14.29 -12.83
C VAL A 31 7.59 -12.83 -12.53
N PHE A 32 8.79 -12.56 -12.01
CA PHE A 32 9.24 -11.20 -11.73
C PHE A 32 9.63 -10.39 -12.97
N TYR A 33 10.23 -11.01 -13.99
CA TYR A 33 10.72 -10.31 -15.19
C TYR A 33 9.65 -10.10 -16.27
N HIS A 34 8.68 -11.02 -16.41
CA HIS A 34 7.63 -10.89 -17.42
C HIS A 34 6.42 -10.10 -16.96
N HIS A 35 6.30 -9.78 -15.67
CA HIS A 35 5.44 -8.68 -15.25
C HIS A 35 6.07 -7.37 -15.70
N LYS A 36 5.74 -6.93 -16.92
CA LYS A 36 6.02 -5.55 -17.35
C LYS A 36 5.54 -4.63 -16.23
N PRO A 37 6.42 -3.81 -15.63
CA PRO A 37 5.98 -2.82 -14.67
C PRO A 37 4.86 -2.01 -15.35
N LEU A 38 3.78 -1.76 -14.61
CA LEU A 38 2.71 -0.88 -15.08
C LEU A 38 3.38 0.35 -15.70
N ASN A 39 3.06 0.63 -16.96
CA ASN A 39 3.33 1.93 -17.56
C ASN A 39 2.39 2.93 -16.87
N ILE A 40 2.66 3.20 -15.59
CA ILE A 40 2.12 4.36 -14.89
C ILE A 40 2.54 5.53 -15.76
N SER A 41 1.59 6.32 -16.24
CA SER A 41 1.88 7.50 -17.05
C SER A 41 2.73 8.47 -16.22
N VAL A 42 4.06 8.33 -16.34
CA VAL A 42 5.07 9.09 -15.60
C VAL A 42 4.86 10.60 -15.78
N SER A 43 4.16 11.03 -16.83
CA SER A 43 3.86 12.44 -17.10
C SER A 43 3.00 13.11 -16.02
N GLU A 44 1.98 12.44 -15.47
CA GLU A 44 1.12 13.04 -14.44
C GLU A 44 1.73 12.94 -13.05
N TYR A 45 2.45 11.85 -12.78
CA TYR A 45 3.31 11.76 -11.58
C TYR A 45 4.34 12.88 -11.59
N ASN A 46 5.04 13.13 -12.70
CA ASN A 46 6.02 14.21 -12.81
C ASN A 46 5.40 15.61 -12.72
N LYS A 47 4.17 15.81 -13.21
CA LYS A 47 3.46 17.10 -13.03
C LYS A 47 3.13 17.34 -11.56
N THR A 48 2.64 16.31 -10.87
CA THR A 48 2.35 16.35 -9.42
C THR A 48 3.63 16.45 -8.59
N LEU A 49 4.70 15.78 -9.01
CA LEU A 49 6.04 15.84 -8.41
C LEU A 49 6.73 17.18 -8.73
N ASN A 50 6.41 17.86 -9.83
CA ASN A 50 6.91 19.20 -10.13
C ASN A 50 6.16 20.24 -9.27
N LEU A 51 4.86 20.05 -9.04
CA LEU A 51 4.12 20.77 -8.00
C LEU A 51 4.70 20.50 -6.61
N SER A 52 5.13 19.27 -6.32
CA SER A 52 5.82 18.95 -5.07
C SER A 52 7.27 19.43 -5.05
N LYS A 53 8.00 19.53 -6.15
CA LYS A 53 9.39 20.02 -6.19
C LYS A 53 9.46 21.52 -5.88
N ASN A 54 8.42 22.28 -6.20
CA ASN A 54 8.29 23.68 -5.76
C ASN A 54 8.04 23.81 -4.25
N HIS A 55 7.58 22.74 -3.60
CA HIS A 55 7.57 22.62 -2.15
C HIS A 55 8.70 21.69 -1.72
N ASN A 56 9.90 22.24 -1.44
CA ASN A 56 11.04 21.54 -0.83
C ASN A 56 10.66 20.75 0.46
N LEU A 57 9.93 19.65 0.31
CA LEU A 57 9.47 18.75 1.36
C LEU A 57 10.48 17.61 1.45
N SER A 58 11.77 17.95 1.50
CA SER A 58 12.74 17.04 2.08
C SER A 58 12.40 16.94 3.56
N ILE A 59 11.51 16.00 3.90
CA ILE A 59 11.21 15.69 5.29
C ILE A 59 12.52 15.23 5.89
N LYS A 60 13.09 16.04 6.79
CA LYS A 60 14.30 15.67 7.52
C LYS A 60 13.91 14.64 8.56
N TRP A 61 14.17 13.37 8.27
CA TRP A 61 13.95 12.23 9.16
C TRP A 61 15.07 12.16 10.21
N ASN A 62 15.19 13.17 11.06
CA ASN A 62 16.23 13.20 12.10
C ASN A 62 15.95 12.12 13.15
N ASN A 63 16.52 10.92 12.99
CA ASN A 63 16.38 9.76 13.88
C ASN A 63 14.95 9.22 14.05
N HIS A 64 14.03 9.59 13.15
CA HIS A 64 12.66 9.07 13.13
C HIS A 64 12.50 8.04 12.00
N PRO A 65 11.71 6.98 12.22
CA PRO A 65 11.39 6.02 11.18
C PRO A 65 10.66 6.69 10.02
N ARG A 66 10.95 6.30 8.78
CA ARG A 66 10.32 6.87 7.58
C ARG A 66 8.95 6.25 7.35
N GLY A 67 7.99 6.65 8.18
CA GLY A 67 6.60 6.19 8.11
C GLY A 67 5.75 6.98 7.13
N VAL A 68 4.73 6.34 6.56
CA VAL A 68 3.69 7.01 5.76
C VAL A 68 2.32 6.41 6.03
N ILE A 69 1.30 7.26 6.10
CA ILE A 69 -0.09 6.83 6.21
C ILE A 69 -0.69 6.85 4.82
N VAL A 70 -1.28 5.75 4.39
CA VAL A 70 -1.81 5.61 3.03
C VAL A 70 -3.27 5.24 3.07
N THR A 71 -4.03 5.78 2.12
CA THR A 71 -5.43 5.44 1.93
C THR A 71 -5.77 5.46 0.44
N LEU A 72 -6.73 4.63 0.05
CA LEU A 72 -7.29 4.61 -1.30
C LEU A 72 -8.76 4.99 -1.18
N ILE A 73 -9.18 6.06 -1.86
CA ILE A 73 -10.54 6.58 -1.75
C ILE A 73 -11.23 6.61 -3.11
N GLY A 74 -12.56 6.42 -3.07
CA GLY A 74 -13.41 6.72 -4.21
C GLY A 74 -13.69 8.21 -4.36
N SER A 75 -14.28 8.60 -5.48
CA SER A 75 -14.62 9.99 -5.79
C SER A 75 -15.95 10.49 -5.23
N THR A 76 -16.68 9.67 -4.47
CA THR A 76 -17.99 10.06 -3.92
C THR A 76 -17.86 11.10 -2.80
N ASN A 77 -18.92 11.90 -2.57
CA ASN A 77 -18.93 12.83 -1.43
C ASN A 77 -18.84 12.08 -0.09
N THR A 78 -19.42 10.88 0.00
CA THR A 78 -19.32 10.03 1.18
C THR A 78 -17.87 9.62 1.47
N SER A 79 -17.11 9.19 0.45
CA SER A 79 -15.67 8.88 0.61
C SER A 79 -14.86 10.11 1.03
N VAL A 80 -15.20 11.30 0.51
CA VAL A 80 -14.56 12.57 0.92
C VAL A 80 -14.82 12.88 2.40
N VAL A 81 -16.06 12.73 2.89
CA VAL A 81 -16.37 12.95 4.30
C VAL A 81 -15.68 11.91 5.19
N ARG A 82 -15.70 10.65 4.78
CA ARG A 82 -15.05 9.53 5.48
C ARG A 82 -13.55 9.76 5.65
N VAL A 83 -12.84 10.10 4.57
CA VAL A 83 -11.39 10.36 4.65
C VAL A 83 -11.06 11.55 5.56
N ILE A 84 -11.89 12.60 5.59
CA ILE A 84 -11.73 13.72 6.52
C ILE A 84 -11.85 13.24 7.97
N ASN A 85 -12.87 12.43 8.29
CA ASN A 85 -13.06 11.86 9.62
C ASN A 85 -11.90 10.93 10.01
N MET A 86 -11.43 10.09 9.09
CA MET A 86 -10.26 9.24 9.28
C MET A 86 -9.03 10.10 9.64
N ILE A 87 -8.73 11.13 8.85
CA ILE A 87 -7.59 12.03 9.09
C ILE A 87 -7.72 12.74 10.44
N HIS A 88 -8.90 13.25 10.78
CA HIS A 88 -9.15 13.87 12.09
C HIS A 88 -8.91 12.89 13.23
N SER A 89 -9.38 11.64 13.09
CA SER A 89 -9.16 10.61 14.11
C SER A 89 -7.67 10.32 14.31
N VAL A 90 -6.88 10.22 13.23
CA VAL A 90 -5.43 10.02 13.31
C VAL A 90 -4.78 11.22 14.00
N LYS A 91 -5.14 12.45 13.61
CA LYS A 91 -4.58 13.67 14.24
C LYS A 91 -4.88 13.74 15.74
N GLN A 92 -6.05 13.27 16.14
CA GLN A 92 -6.51 13.33 17.52
C GLN A 92 -5.92 12.21 18.39
N PHE A 93 -5.84 11.00 17.83
CA PHE A 93 -5.62 9.79 18.63
C PHE A 93 -4.31 9.06 18.33
N HIS A 94 -3.64 9.35 17.22
CA HIS A 94 -2.29 8.83 16.98
C HIS A 94 -1.28 9.71 17.74
N SER A 95 -0.70 9.17 18.81
CA SER A 95 0.28 9.88 19.63
C SER A 95 1.60 9.94 18.89
N VAL A 96 1.83 11.04 18.20
CA VAL A 96 3.14 11.39 17.64
C VAL A 96 3.78 12.43 18.55
N LYS A 97 5.12 12.41 18.67
CA LYS A 97 5.85 13.45 19.41
C LYS A 97 5.43 14.83 18.89
N GLU A 98 5.28 15.78 19.82
CA GLU A 98 4.96 17.16 19.48
C GLU A 98 5.97 17.66 18.44
N ASN A 99 5.49 18.16 17.30
CA ASN A 99 6.25 18.65 16.14
C ASN A 99 6.66 17.63 15.06
N PHE A 100 6.32 16.34 15.20
CA PHE A 100 6.52 15.37 14.12
C PHE A 100 5.18 14.87 13.57
N HIS A 101 5.06 14.82 12.25
CA HIS A 101 3.84 14.35 11.56
C HIS A 101 4.22 13.50 10.35
N TYR A 102 3.71 12.27 10.32
CA TYR A 102 3.83 11.41 9.14
C TYR A 102 2.95 11.96 8.00
N PRO A 103 3.42 11.93 6.75
CA PRO A 103 2.62 12.35 5.61
C PRO A 103 1.48 11.37 5.34
N PHE A 104 0.40 11.91 4.76
CA PHE A 104 -0.69 11.14 4.18
C PHE A 104 -0.53 11.07 2.67
N LEU A 105 -0.60 9.87 2.10
CA LEU A 105 -0.80 9.67 0.67
C LEU A 105 -2.23 9.20 0.42
N ILE A 106 -3.01 10.02 -0.26
CA ILE A 106 -4.38 9.73 -0.65
C ILE A 106 -4.35 9.32 -2.12
N PHE A 107 -4.41 8.01 -2.35
CA PHE A 107 -4.60 7.45 -3.68
C PHE A 107 -6.06 7.59 -4.10
N HIS A 108 -6.29 7.96 -5.36
CA HIS A 108 -7.65 8.23 -5.87
C HIS A 108 -7.78 7.98 -7.37
N ASP A 109 -9.01 7.82 -7.85
CA ASP A 109 -9.34 7.76 -9.28
C ASP A 109 -9.49 9.18 -9.90
N GLN A 110 -9.73 9.24 -11.22
CA GLN A 110 -9.91 10.51 -11.94
C GLN A 110 -11.13 11.33 -11.48
N GLY A 111 -12.09 10.73 -10.78
CA GLY A 111 -13.30 11.40 -10.30
C GLY A 111 -13.06 12.33 -9.10
N LEU A 112 -11.91 12.23 -8.43
CA LEU A 112 -11.59 13.13 -7.31
C LEU A 112 -11.11 14.50 -7.83
N THR A 113 -12.08 15.39 -8.05
CA THR A 113 -11.85 16.73 -8.60
C THR A 113 -10.92 17.60 -7.74
N LEU A 114 -10.38 18.68 -8.33
CA LEU A 114 -9.60 19.68 -7.61
C LEU A 114 -10.38 20.31 -6.44
N SER A 115 -11.66 20.61 -6.63
CA SER A 115 -12.52 21.18 -5.59
C SER A 115 -12.67 20.25 -4.38
N LYS A 116 -12.82 18.94 -4.60
CA LYS A 116 -12.87 17.94 -3.52
C LYS A 116 -11.53 17.84 -2.77
N ARG A 117 -10.40 17.87 -3.49
CA ARG A 117 -9.07 17.88 -2.88
C ARG A 117 -8.85 19.14 -2.03
N GLN A 118 -9.23 20.31 -2.53
CA GLN A 118 -9.18 21.57 -1.79
C GLN A 118 -10.09 21.54 -0.56
N TYR A 119 -11.27 20.95 -0.68
CA TYR A 119 -12.20 20.77 0.44
C TYR A 119 -11.62 19.86 1.53
N ILE A 120 -11.01 18.73 1.17
CA ILE A 120 -10.28 17.88 2.14
C ILE A 120 -9.20 18.71 2.85
N LEU A 121 -8.36 19.42 2.10
CA LEU A 121 -7.28 20.24 2.66
C LEU A 121 -7.80 21.34 3.60
N SER A 122 -8.91 22.01 3.27
CA SER A 122 -9.48 23.06 4.13
C SER A 122 -10.05 22.49 5.42
N CYS A 123 -10.69 21.32 5.37
CA CYS A 123 -11.22 20.64 6.55
C CYS A 123 -10.12 20.07 7.46
N THR A 124 -8.98 19.65 6.92
CA THR A 124 -7.94 18.98 7.71
C THR A 124 -6.85 19.91 8.24
N ASN A 125 -6.70 21.11 7.68
CA ASN A 125 -5.68 22.10 8.07
C ASN A 125 -6.20 23.22 9.00
N TYR A 126 -7.39 23.08 9.58
CA TYR A 126 -7.99 24.11 10.43
C TYR A 126 -7.26 24.34 11.78
N THR A 127 -6.38 23.43 12.19
CA THR A 127 -5.62 23.57 13.45
C THR A 127 -4.17 23.98 13.19
N ASN A 128 -3.49 24.54 14.21
CA ASN A 128 -2.05 24.88 14.17
C ASN A 128 -1.12 23.70 13.82
N ARG A 129 -1.66 22.48 13.68
CA ARG A 129 -0.97 21.29 13.22
C ARG A 129 -1.25 21.08 11.73
N LYS A 130 -0.40 21.67 10.90
CA LYS A 130 -0.39 21.43 9.45
C LYS A 130 0.03 19.99 9.19
N ILE A 131 -0.79 19.25 8.45
CA ILE A 131 -0.45 17.91 7.99
C ILE A 131 -0.05 17.96 6.52
N ASN A 132 0.88 17.10 6.14
CA ASN A 132 1.28 16.94 4.75
C ASN A 132 0.37 15.89 4.09
N ILE A 133 -0.47 16.32 3.16
CA ILE A 133 -1.32 15.43 2.37
C ILE A 133 -0.88 15.53 0.90
N LEU A 134 -0.61 14.38 0.30
CA LEU A 134 -0.33 14.25 -1.13
C LEU A 134 -1.44 13.44 -1.78
N PHE A 135 -2.03 13.99 -2.84
CA PHE A 135 -3.03 13.31 -3.65
C PHE A 135 -2.35 12.62 -4.84
N ILE A 136 -2.56 11.32 -4.96
CA ILE A 136 -1.91 10.48 -5.97
C ILE A 136 -2.99 9.89 -6.87
N LEU A 137 -3.02 10.30 -8.13
CA LEU A 137 -3.93 9.73 -9.12
C LEU A 137 -3.47 8.32 -9.48
N LEU A 138 -4.39 7.37 -9.40
CA LEU A 138 -4.23 6.01 -9.91
C LEU A 138 -4.91 5.89 -11.27
N ASP A 139 -4.10 5.54 -12.28
CA ASP A 139 -4.58 5.19 -13.61
C ASP A 139 -4.47 3.67 -13.79
N TYR A 140 -5.57 2.97 -13.51
CA TYR A 140 -5.63 1.53 -13.68
C TYR A 140 -5.78 1.18 -15.16
N GLN A 141 -4.68 0.82 -15.80
CA GLN A 141 -4.75 0.18 -17.11
C GLN A 141 -5.17 -1.28 -16.94
N THR A 142 -6.41 -1.61 -17.32
CA THR A 142 -6.91 -2.98 -17.32
C THR A 142 -7.55 -3.34 -18.66
N ASN A 143 -7.09 -4.45 -19.22
CA ASN A 143 -7.71 -5.08 -20.40
C ASN A 143 -8.75 -6.13 -19.98
N ALA A 144 -9.09 -6.22 -18.69
CA ALA A 144 -10.00 -7.24 -18.19
C ALA A 144 -11.40 -7.03 -18.76
N GLN A 145 -11.84 -7.97 -19.60
CA GLN A 145 -13.21 -7.99 -20.10
C GLN A 145 -14.15 -8.45 -18.99
N ILE A 146 -15.20 -7.67 -18.73
CA ILE A 146 -16.26 -8.03 -17.80
C ILE A 146 -17.17 -9.02 -18.51
N SER A 147 -17.27 -10.26 -18.02
CA SER A 147 -18.30 -11.18 -18.50
C SER A 147 -19.66 -10.65 -18.05
N PRO A 148 -20.62 -10.39 -18.97
CA PRO A 148 -21.90 -9.76 -18.66
C PRO A 148 -22.78 -10.58 -17.71
N ASN A 149 -22.50 -11.88 -17.55
CA ASN A 149 -23.35 -12.80 -16.78
C ASN A 149 -22.82 -13.13 -15.37
N SER A 150 -21.75 -12.50 -14.90
CA SER A 150 -21.17 -12.83 -13.59
C SER A 150 -21.72 -11.95 -12.47
N THR A 151 -22.99 -12.09 -12.12
CA THR A 151 -23.59 -11.40 -10.95
C THR A 151 -22.97 -11.84 -9.62
N GLN A 152 -22.27 -12.98 -9.60
CA GLN A 152 -21.58 -13.52 -8.43
C GLN A 152 -20.12 -13.06 -8.27
N ARG A 153 -19.55 -12.32 -9.23
CA ARG A 153 -18.15 -11.89 -9.14
C ARG A 153 -18.05 -10.50 -8.50
N PRO A 154 -16.98 -10.24 -7.73
CA PRO A 154 -16.71 -8.89 -7.24
C PRO A 154 -16.69 -7.87 -8.40
N SER A 155 -16.98 -6.61 -8.11
CA SER A 155 -16.89 -5.56 -9.12
C SER A 155 -15.44 -5.42 -9.64
N ILE A 156 -15.27 -4.92 -10.85
CA ILE A 156 -13.92 -4.64 -11.39
C ILE A 156 -13.14 -3.68 -10.48
N GLY A 157 -13.82 -2.66 -9.93
CA GLY A 157 -13.23 -1.72 -8.99
C GLY A 157 -12.72 -2.40 -7.72
N TYR A 158 -13.49 -3.35 -7.18
CA TYR A 158 -13.06 -4.14 -6.02
C TYR A 158 -11.81 -4.97 -6.31
N ARG A 159 -11.78 -5.68 -7.44
CA ARG A 159 -10.58 -6.45 -7.84
C ARG A 159 -9.34 -5.57 -8.03
N LEU A 160 -9.51 -4.39 -8.65
CA LEU A 160 -8.42 -3.42 -8.82
C LEU A 160 -7.93 -2.89 -7.47
N MET A 161 -8.83 -2.59 -6.54
CA MET A 161 -8.49 -2.24 -5.16
C MET A 161 -7.71 -3.35 -4.46
N CYS A 162 -8.14 -4.62 -4.59
CA CYS A 162 -7.42 -5.76 -4.02
C CYS A 162 -6.02 -5.90 -4.61
N ARG A 163 -5.89 -5.79 -5.94
CA ARG A 163 -4.58 -5.82 -6.63
C ARG A 163 -3.67 -4.70 -6.13
N PHE A 164 -4.21 -3.49 -6.01
CA PHE A 164 -3.46 -2.33 -5.54
C PHE A 164 -2.85 -2.58 -4.16
N TRP A 165 -3.66 -3.03 -3.21
CA TRP A 165 -3.17 -3.29 -1.85
C TRP A 165 -2.29 -4.52 -1.72
N SER A 166 -2.46 -5.53 -2.59
CA SER A 166 -1.65 -6.74 -2.55
C SER A 166 -0.26 -6.54 -3.15
N TYR A 167 -0.12 -5.61 -4.09
CA TYR A 167 1.12 -5.45 -4.85
C TYR A 167 1.43 -3.99 -5.19
N ASP A 168 0.57 -3.31 -5.95
CA ASP A 168 0.95 -2.07 -6.63
C ASP A 168 1.36 -0.95 -5.66
N VAL A 169 0.77 -0.89 -4.46
CA VAL A 169 1.08 0.14 -3.46
C VAL A 169 2.57 0.14 -3.05
N PHE A 170 3.19 -1.02 -2.88
CA PHE A 170 4.57 -1.14 -2.40
C PHE A 170 5.60 -0.71 -3.44
N TYR A 171 5.26 -0.87 -4.72
CA TYR A 171 6.11 -0.49 -5.85
C TYR A 171 5.74 0.86 -6.45
N HIS A 172 4.70 1.51 -5.93
CA HIS A 172 4.27 2.79 -6.45
C HIS A 172 5.39 3.84 -6.28
N PRO A 173 5.72 4.65 -7.29
CA PRO A 173 6.80 5.65 -7.21
C PRO A 173 6.69 6.61 -6.02
N ALA A 174 5.47 6.98 -5.63
CA ALA A 174 5.22 7.81 -4.45
C ALA A 174 5.66 7.16 -3.13
N ILE A 175 5.70 5.82 -3.05
CA ILE A 175 6.21 5.07 -1.91
C ILE A 175 7.71 4.80 -2.08
N HIS A 176 8.07 4.14 -3.17
CA HIS A 176 9.42 3.65 -3.42
C HIS A 176 10.46 4.79 -3.50
N ASN A 177 10.18 5.87 -4.26
CA ASN A 177 11.16 6.94 -4.46
C ASN A 177 11.35 7.82 -3.21
N GLN A 178 10.34 7.86 -2.32
CA GLN A 178 10.44 8.55 -1.03
C GLN A 178 11.15 7.70 0.03
N GLN A 179 11.45 6.44 -0.29
CA GLN A 179 12.15 5.50 0.57
C GLN A 179 11.49 5.36 1.95
N TYR A 180 10.17 5.26 2.00
CA TYR A 180 9.48 4.96 3.25
C TYR A 180 9.87 3.55 3.74
N ASP A 181 10.17 3.45 5.04
CA ASP A 181 10.46 2.19 5.72
C ASP A 181 9.18 1.47 6.14
N TYR A 182 8.14 2.24 6.46
CA TYR A 182 6.90 1.72 7.03
C TYR A 182 5.68 2.38 6.40
N LEU A 183 4.64 1.57 6.20
CA LEU A 183 3.37 1.98 5.64
C LEU A 183 2.25 1.60 6.61
N MET A 184 1.40 2.57 6.95
CA MET A 184 0.17 2.34 7.70
C MET A 184 -1.01 2.52 6.76
N ARG A 185 -1.66 1.41 6.41
CA ARG A 185 -2.89 1.43 5.61
C ARG A 185 -4.07 1.84 6.48
N MET A 186 -4.84 2.81 5.99
CA MET A 186 -6.13 3.21 6.54
C MET A 186 -7.16 3.20 5.42
N ASP A 187 -8.24 2.45 5.57
CA ASP A 187 -9.40 2.56 4.67
C ASP A 187 -10.14 3.89 4.96
N ASP A 188 -10.95 4.39 4.03
CA ASP A 188 -11.56 5.72 4.18
C ASP A 188 -12.54 5.81 5.36
N ASP A 189 -13.16 4.70 5.74
CA ASP A 189 -14.05 4.53 6.88
C ASP A 189 -13.36 4.03 8.17
N SER A 190 -12.03 3.92 8.16
CA SER A 190 -11.27 3.56 9.35
C SER A 190 -11.02 4.76 10.26
N TYR A 191 -11.12 4.58 11.56
CA TYR A 191 -10.79 5.62 12.54
C TYR A 191 -10.29 5.04 13.86
N PHE A 192 -9.49 5.84 14.55
CA PHE A 192 -9.10 5.56 15.94
C PHE A 192 -10.25 5.95 16.88
N LEU A 193 -10.55 5.08 17.84
CA LEU A 193 -11.55 5.34 18.89
C LEU A 193 -10.92 5.98 20.12
N ASP A 194 -9.68 5.63 20.41
CA ASP A 194 -8.95 6.02 21.62
C ASP A 194 -7.53 6.45 21.29
N LYS A 195 -6.98 7.30 22.16
CA LYS A 195 -5.60 7.76 22.06
C LYS A 195 -4.63 6.59 22.23
N THR A 196 -3.84 6.33 21.20
CA THR A 196 -2.68 5.43 21.27
C THR A 196 -1.66 5.98 22.26
N LYS A 197 -1.01 5.12 23.05
CA LYS A 197 0.00 5.57 24.03
C LYS A 197 1.37 5.84 23.42
N LEU A 198 1.61 5.31 22.22
CA LEU A 198 2.91 5.25 21.56
C LEU A 198 2.77 5.66 20.10
N ASP A 199 3.84 6.20 19.53
CA ASP A 199 3.99 6.35 18.09
C ASP A 199 4.19 4.94 17.49
N LEU A 200 3.25 4.51 16.65
CA LEU A 200 3.23 3.15 16.10
C LEU A 200 4.44 2.87 15.21
N PHE A 201 4.94 3.86 14.47
CA PHE A 201 6.11 3.69 13.62
C PHE A 201 7.40 3.65 14.43
N GLU A 202 7.52 4.44 15.49
CA GLU A 202 8.67 4.29 16.41
C GLU A 202 8.64 2.94 17.11
N TYR A 203 7.45 2.49 17.51
CA TYR A 203 7.28 1.20 18.18
C TYR A 203 7.71 0.04 17.27
N ILE A 204 7.16 -0.02 16.05
CA ILE A 204 7.48 -1.11 15.10
C ILE A 204 8.99 -1.13 14.78
N HIS A 205 9.61 0.05 14.62
CA HIS A 205 11.05 0.18 14.35
C HIS A 205 11.92 -0.27 15.52
N LYS A 206 11.59 0.17 16.75
CA LYS A 206 12.35 -0.21 17.96
C LYS A 206 12.24 -1.70 18.28
N GLN A 207 11.06 -2.27 18.07
CA GLN A 207 10.80 -3.69 18.31
C GLN A 207 11.26 -4.60 17.17
N LYS A 208 11.75 -4.04 16.05
CA LYS A 208 12.17 -4.77 14.84
C LYS A 208 11.08 -5.71 14.33
N LEU A 209 9.85 -5.18 14.23
CA LEU A 209 8.70 -5.92 13.73
C LEU A 209 8.51 -5.63 12.23
N ASP A 210 8.09 -6.64 11.48
CA ASP A 210 7.83 -6.49 10.04
C ASP A 210 6.38 -6.05 9.75
N TYR A 211 5.43 -6.43 10.62
CA TYR A 211 4.00 -6.21 10.40
C TYR A 211 3.20 -6.11 11.71
N ILE A 212 2.15 -5.30 11.71
CA ILE A 212 1.18 -5.17 12.82
C ILE A 212 -0.22 -5.23 12.22
N TYR A 213 -1.12 -5.97 12.88
CA TYR A 213 -2.54 -6.03 12.54
C TYR A 213 -3.42 -5.81 13.78
N ARG A 214 -4.65 -5.35 13.56
CA ARG A 214 -5.65 -5.17 14.63
C ARG A 214 -6.61 -6.35 14.75
N SER A 215 -6.96 -6.96 13.62
CA SER A 215 -8.02 -7.97 13.55
C SER A 215 -7.61 -9.11 12.62
N LEU A 216 -8.04 -10.31 12.96
CA LEU A 216 -7.83 -11.52 12.17
C LEU A 216 -9.19 -12.08 11.79
N TYR A 217 -9.36 -12.41 10.51
CA TYR A 217 -10.60 -12.96 9.98
C TYR A 217 -10.28 -14.24 9.19
N THR A 218 -11.25 -15.14 9.12
CA THR A 218 -11.21 -16.30 8.24
C THR A 218 -12.04 -16.01 7.00
N ASP A 219 -11.46 -16.21 5.82
CA ASP A 219 -12.17 -16.04 4.55
C ASP A 219 -12.74 -17.38 4.08
N THR A 220 -13.83 -17.34 3.33
CA THR A 220 -14.41 -18.55 2.72
C THR A 220 -13.60 -18.91 1.47
N CYS A 221 -13.45 -20.22 1.21
CA CYS A 221 -12.76 -20.68 -0.01
C CYS A 221 -13.37 -20.13 -1.31
N GLN A 222 -14.64 -19.70 -1.27
CA GLN A 222 -15.35 -19.15 -2.43
C GLN A 222 -14.76 -17.82 -2.91
N ALA A 223 -14.18 -17.00 -2.02
CA ALA A 223 -13.52 -15.75 -2.39
C ALA A 223 -12.28 -16.00 -3.27
N LEU A 224 -11.50 -17.06 -2.97
CA LEU A 224 -10.29 -17.43 -3.71
C LEU A 224 -10.56 -17.81 -5.17
N PHE A 225 -11.72 -18.40 -5.47
CA PHE A 225 -12.09 -18.82 -6.83
C PHE A 225 -12.76 -17.71 -7.64
N SER A 226 -12.94 -16.52 -7.07
CA SER A 226 -13.68 -15.40 -7.69
C SER A 226 -12.79 -14.29 -8.29
N ILE A 227 -11.48 -14.35 -8.02
CA ILE A 227 -10.45 -13.42 -8.53
C ILE A 227 -9.89 -13.96 -9.84
#